data_AF-A0A1B3LI67-F1
#
_entry.id   AF-A0A1B3LI67-F1
#
_cell.length_a   1.000
_cell.length_b   1.000
_cell.length_c   1.000
_cell.angle_alpha   90.00
_cell.angle_beta   90.00
_cell.angle_gamma   90.00
#
_symmetry.space_group_name_H-M   'P 1'
#
loop_
_entity.id
_entity.type
_entity.pdbx_description
1 polymer ?
#
loop_
_entity_poly.entity_id
_entity_poly.type
_entity_poly.pdbx_seq_one_letter_code
_entity_poly.pdbx_strand_id
1 'polypeptide(L)' 'MPLHDFHCRKCEMNFERLVRGDTPITCPGCGSDQVDKLLSAPQAPGRSKDIIAAGRAAAAREGHFSNYSASDQARTRRK' A
#
# COMPACT_ATOMS: atom_id res chain seq x y z
N MET A 1 -17.59 -1.95 4.47
CA MET A 1 -18.10 -1.53 3.14
C MET A 1 -16.89 -1.38 2.25
N PRO A 2 -16.62 -2.31 1.32
CA PRO A 2 -15.49 -2.19 0.41
C PRO A 2 -15.63 -0.93 -0.46
N LEU A 3 -14.51 -0.23 -0.67
CA LEU A 3 -14.39 0.83 -1.66
C LEU A 3 -13.90 0.20 -2.97
N HIS A 4 -14.54 0.56 -4.08
CA HIS A 4 -14.19 0.07 -5.40
C HIS A 4 -14.15 1.22 -6.40
N ASP A 5 -13.27 1.06 -7.37
CA ASP A 5 -13.11 1.96 -8.50
C ASP A 5 -13.96 1.44 -9.66
N PHE A 6 -14.62 2.35 -10.38
CA PHE A 6 -15.49 2.04 -11.50
C PHE A 6 -15.20 2.96 -12.68
N HIS A 7 -15.44 2.44 -13.89
CA HIS A 7 -15.40 3.18 -15.13
C HIS A 7 -16.77 3.13 -15.82
N CYS A 8 -17.33 4.27 -16.20
CA CYS A 8 -18.60 4.32 -16.91
C CYS A 8 -18.39 4.32 -18.43
N ARG A 9 -18.96 3.34 -19.14
CA ARG A 9 -18.86 3.21 -20.61
C ARG A 9 -19.67 4.23 -21.41
N LYS A 10 -20.49 5.05 -20.74
CA LYS A 10 -21.35 6.04 -21.40
C LYS A 10 -20.73 7.43 -21.43
N CYS A 11 -20.19 7.86 -20.29
CA CYS A 11 -19.60 9.18 -20.15
C CYS A 11 -18.09 9.13 -19.87
N GLU A 12 -17.48 7.95 -19.96
CA GLU A 12 -16.05 7.69 -19.85
C GLU A 12 -15.42 8.16 -18.53
N MET A 13 -16.23 8.39 -17.50
CA MET A 13 -15.75 8.88 -16.22
C MET A 13 -15.33 7.73 -15.31
N ASN A 14 -14.23 7.93 -14.60
CA ASN A 14 -13.84 7.09 -13.47
C ASN A 14 -14.43 7.65 -12.18
N PHE A 15 -14.92 6.79 -11.30
CA PHE A 15 -15.44 7.19 -9.99
C PHE A 15 -15.26 6.07 -8.97
N GLU A 16 -15.23 6.44 -7.70
CA GLU A 16 -15.12 5.52 -6.59
C GLU A 16 -16.45 5.40 -5.84
N ARG A 17 -16.78 4.20 -5.38
CA ARG A 17 -18.01 3.99 -4.59
C ARG A 17 -17.82 2.95 -3.51
N LEU A 18 -18.37 3.25 -2.33
CA LEU A 18 -18.55 2.27 -1.27
C LEU A 18 -19.70 1.35 -1.65
N VAL A 19 -19.40 0.05 -1.77
CA VAL A 19 -20.39 -0.97 -2.14
C VAL A 19 -20.91 -1.67 -0.89
N ARG A 20 -22.23 -1.86 -0.83
CA ARG A 20 -22.92 -2.61 0.23
C ARG A 20 -23.69 -3.76 -0.42
N GLY A 21 -23.23 -4.99 -0.23
CA GLY A 21 -23.86 -6.18 -0.83
C GLY A 21 -24.07 -6.01 -2.34
N ASP A 22 -25.23 -6.42 -2.83
CA ASP A 22 -25.60 -6.37 -4.26
C ASP A 22 -26.32 -5.07 -4.65
N THR A 23 -25.99 -3.96 -3.99
CA THR A 23 -26.60 -2.67 -4.35
C THR A 23 -26.22 -2.29 -5.78
N PRO A 24 -27.20 -1.97 -6.66
CA PRO A 24 -26.91 -1.56 -8.03
C PRO A 24 -26.06 -0.29 -8.05
N ILE A 25 -25.01 -0.30 -8.86
CA ILE A 25 -24.08 0.82 -9.01
C ILE A 25 -24.46 1.59 -10.28
N THR A 26 -24.68 2.89 -10.12
CA THR A 26 -24.89 3.81 -11.23
C THR A 26 -23.84 4.89 -11.24
N CYS A 27 -23.52 5.38 -12.44
CA CYS A 27 -22.60 6.46 -12.65
C CYS A 27 -23.16 7.77 -12.07
N PRO A 28 -22.42 8.49 -11.21
CA PRO A 28 -22.90 9.74 -10.60
C PRO A 28 -23.02 10.89 -11.61
N GLY A 29 -22.27 10.87 -12.71
CA GLY A 29 -22.32 11.92 -13.75
C GLY A 29 -23.51 11.80 -14.70
N CYS A 30 -23.84 10.59 -15.17
CA CYS A 30 -24.84 10.40 -16.23
C CYS A 30 -26.01 9.46 -15.85
N GLY A 31 -25.98 8.88 -14.65
CA GLY A 31 -27.01 7.96 -14.15
C GLY A 31 -27.04 6.57 -14.80
N SER A 32 -26.13 6.27 -15.74
CA SER A 32 -26.08 4.96 -16.40
C SER A 32 -25.63 3.85 -15.45
N ASP A 33 -26.18 2.67 -15.64
CA ASP A 33 -25.80 1.39 -15.04
C ASP A 33 -24.69 0.65 -15.82
N GLN A 34 -24.25 1.19 -16.96
CA GLN A 34 -23.14 0.65 -17.76
C GLN A 34 -21.79 1.04 -17.14
N VAL A 35 -21.46 0.36 -16.04
CA VAL A 35 -20.23 0.60 -15.28
C VAL A 35 -19.43 -0.69 -15.15
N ASP A 36 -18.13 -0.61 -15.39
CA ASP A 36 -17.20 -1.71 -15.21
C ASP A 36 -16.39 -1.48 -13.93
N LYS A 37 -16.25 -2.53 -13.12
CA LYS A 37 -15.42 -2.50 -11.93
C LYS A 37 -13.96 -2.55 -12.32
N LEU A 38 -13.19 -1.56 -11.91
CA LEU A 38 -11.75 -1.52 -12.13
C LEU A 38 -11.04 -2.36 -11.06
N LEU A 39 -10.00 -3.08 -11.49
CA LEU A 39 -9.13 -3.83 -10.61
C LEU A 39 -7.96 -2.93 -10.21
N SER A 40 -7.79 -2.72 -8.91
CA SER A 40 -6.62 -2.04 -8.38
C SER A 40 -5.39 -2.92 -8.53
N ALA A 41 -4.24 -2.33 -8.86
CA ALA A 41 -2.99 -3.06 -8.91
C ALA A 41 -2.62 -3.58 -7.51
N PRO A 42 -2.11 -4.82 -7.39
CA PRO A 42 -1.63 -5.32 -6.11
C PRO A 42 -0.44 -4.48 -5.64
N GLN A 43 -0.39 -4.23 -4.33
CA GLN A 43 0.75 -3.52 -3.73
C GLN A 43 2.02 -4.36 -3.90
N ALA A 44 3.10 -3.71 -4.34
CA ALA A 44 4.42 -4.35 -4.40
C ALA A 44 4.86 -4.84 -3.00
N PRO A 45 5.74 -5.88 -2.92
CA PRO A 45 6.25 -6.37 -1.64
C PRO A 45 6.83 -5.25 -0.77
N GLY A 46 6.52 -5.28 0.53
CA GLY A 46 7.01 -4.29 1.49
C GLY A 46 8.53 -4.33 1.63
N ARG A 47 9.18 -3.16 1.59
CA ARG A 47 10.65 -3.02 1.69
C ARG A 47 11.15 -2.75 3.11
N SER A 48 10.29 -2.95 4.12
CA SER A 48 10.59 -2.56 5.51
C SER A 48 11.85 -3.25 6.05
N LYS A 49 12.10 -4.51 5.68
CA LYS A 49 13.31 -5.24 6.08
C LYS A 49 14.57 -4.54 5.55
N ASP A 50 14.59 -4.17 4.27
CA ASP A 50 15.74 -3.51 3.64
C ASP A 50 15.96 -2.12 4.22
N ILE A 51 14.89 -1.36 4.45
CA ILE A 51 14.95 -0.02 5.08
C ILE A 51 15.54 -0.12 6.49
N ILE A 52 15.08 -1.08 7.30
CA ILE A 52 15.58 -1.30 8.66
C ILE A 52 17.06 -1.71 8.61
N ALA A 53 17.43 -2.63 7.71
CA ALA A 53 18.81 -3.07 7.56
C ALA A 53 19.74 -1.91 7.16
N ALA A 54 19.33 -1.08 6.20
CA ALA A 54 20.06 0.11 5.78
C ALA A 54 20.24 1.11 6.93
N GLY A 55 19.16 1.37 7.70
CA GLY A 55 19.23 2.26 8.86
C GLY A 55 20.20 1.75 9.94
N ARG A 56 20.21 0.45 10.21
CA ARG A 56 21.17 -0.14 11.17
C ARG A 56 22.61 -0.09 10.65
N ALA A 57 22.83 -0.29 9.36
CA ALA A 57 24.16 -0.14 8.77
C ALA A 57 24.69 1.30 8.90
N ALA A 58 23.84 2.30 8.64
CA ALA A 58 24.18 3.70 8.84
C ALA A 58 24.53 4.01 10.30
N ALA A 59 23.66 3.61 11.24
CA ALA A 59 23.88 3.78 12.69
C ALA A 59 25.18 3.10 13.17
N ALA A 60 25.53 1.95 12.61
CA ALA A 60 26.78 1.27 12.92
C ALA A 60 28.01 2.05 12.43
N ARG A 61 27.95 2.61 11.20
CA ARG A 61 29.01 3.45 10.63
C ARG A 61 29.21 4.75 11.43
N GLU A 62 28.12 5.32 11.92
CA GLU A 62 28.12 6.54 12.74
C GLU A 62 28.48 6.29 14.22
N GLY A 63 28.69 5.02 14.61
CA GLY A 63 29.09 4.68 15.96
C GLY A 63 27.96 4.76 16.99
N HIS A 64 26.70 4.78 16.58
CA HIS A 64 25.54 4.81 17.50
C HIS A 64 25.46 3.58 18.42
N PHE A 65 26.16 2.49 18.07
CA PHE A 65 26.26 1.27 18.89
C PHE A 65 27.59 1.17 19.66
N SER A 66 28.38 2.25 19.77
CA SER A 66 29.67 2.25 20.47
C SER A 66 29.59 1.82 21.94
N ASN A 67 28.45 2.07 22.58
CA ASN A 67 28.18 1.68 23.96
C ASN A 67 27.76 0.20 24.12
N TYR A 68 27.57 -0.54 23.03
CA TYR A 68 27.06 -1.91 23.07
C TYR A 68 28.23 -2.89 23.16
N SER A 69 28.03 -4.00 23.88
CA SER A 69 28.99 -5.11 23.88
C SER A 69 29.15 -5.68 22.46
N ALA A 70 30.28 -6.34 22.17
CA ALA A 70 30.51 -6.98 20.88
C ALA A 70 29.40 -8.01 20.53
N SER A 71 28.89 -8.74 21.54
CA SER A 71 27.77 -9.67 21.39
C SER A 71 26.46 -8.97 21.03
N ASP A 72 26.18 -7.80 21.63
CA ASP A 72 24.96 -7.05 21.33
C ASP A 72 25.02 -6.40 19.95
N GLN A 73 26.19 -5.92 19.53
CA GLN A 73 26.42 -5.41 18.17
C GLN A 73 26.25 -6.49 17.10
N ALA A 74 26.68 -7.73 17.37
CA ALA A 74 26.45 -8.85 16.45
C ALA A 74 24.95 -9.19 16.31
N ARG A 75 24.18 -9.03 17.39
CA ARG A 75 22.72 -9.29 17.38
C ARG A 75 21.93 -8.23 16.64
N THR A 76 22.33 -6.96 16.71
CA THR A 76 21.64 -5.87 15.98
C THR A 76 21.78 -6.00 14.46
N ARG A 77 22.88 -6.59 13.97
CA ARG A 77 23.17 -6.77 12.55
C ARG A 77 22.53 -8.00 11.89
N ARG A 78 22.00 -8.96 12.66
CA ARG A 78 21.46 -10.25 12.17
C ARG A 78 19.95 -10.30 11.92
N LYS A 79 19.18 -9.26 12.25
CA LYS A 79 17.71 -9.21 12.10
C LYS A 79 17.29 -8.31 10.95
#